data_AF-A0A0Q0W2V8-F1
#
_entry.id   AF-A0A0Q0W2V8-F1
#
_cell.length_a   1.000
_cell.length_b   1.000
_cell.length_c   1.000
_cell.angle_alpha   90.00
_cell.angle_beta   90.00
_cell.angle_gamma   90.00
#
_symmetry.space_group_name_H-M   'P 1'
#
loop_
_entity.id
_entity.type
_entity.pdbx_description
1 polymer ?
#
loop_
_entity_poly.entity_id
_entity_poly.type
_entity_poly.pdbx_seq_one_letter_code
_entity_poly.pdbx_strand_id
1 'polypeptide(L)'
;MDPESGEILFITEVGSRMWGMEEFASDYDWVHIYQVPTRSILEGRKIPVTRPQKQYTDDHGRLIDASFMEIGHLVQLLISGNINAIWVVTSPLVIADLSDARERLRKVVVSTLSRKSYHSIRGMAESQVSDAVRRRGQDNPEKPYLSAIRTLLFGQRLLSEGILDYTVMNGLLRDREGSPGDRYEAEFVKLDEAYRKSRLPQVPDEGLFRDLLFSLRTGDLERA
;
A
#
# COMPACT_ATOMS: atom_id res chain seq x y z
N MET A 1 -9.02 -3.32 26.97
CA MET A 1 -8.11 -3.52 25.82
C MET A 1 -6.88 -4.19 26.40
N ASP A 2 -6.47 -5.36 25.89
CA ASP A 2 -5.26 -6.03 26.38
C ASP A 2 -4.09 -5.03 26.25
N PRO A 3 -3.38 -4.65 27.33
CA PRO A 3 -2.25 -3.72 27.25
C PRO A 3 -1.14 -4.20 26.30
N GLU A 4 -1.12 -5.50 25.97
CA GLU A 4 -0.22 -6.11 24.99
C GLU A 4 -0.69 -5.91 23.53
N SER A 5 -1.89 -5.40 23.32
CA SER A 5 -2.55 -5.30 22.01
C SER A 5 -2.20 -4.05 21.21
N GLY A 6 -1.20 -3.26 21.60
CA GLY A 6 -0.65 -2.14 20.81
C GLY A 6 -1.64 -1.01 20.49
N GLU A 7 -1.15 0.21 20.42
CA GLU A 7 -1.96 1.37 20.05
C GLU A 7 -2.14 1.42 18.53
N ILE A 8 -3.37 1.62 18.04
CA ILE A 8 -3.60 1.92 16.62
C ILE A 8 -3.13 3.35 16.38
N LEU A 9 -2.21 3.54 15.43
CA LEU A 9 -1.67 4.85 15.06
C LEU A 9 -2.51 5.52 13.98
N PHE A 10 -2.95 4.76 12.99
CA PHE A 10 -3.79 5.22 11.89
C PHE A 10 -4.45 4.05 11.14
N ILE A 11 -5.48 4.38 10.35
CA ILE A 11 -6.24 3.46 9.52
C ILE A 11 -6.41 4.10 8.13
N THR A 12 -6.06 3.36 7.09
CA THR A 12 -6.20 3.79 5.70
C THR A 12 -6.99 2.78 4.89
N GLU A 13 -7.84 3.26 3.99
CA GLU A 13 -8.48 2.44 2.98
C GLU A 13 -7.50 2.24 1.82
N VAL A 14 -7.30 1.00 1.41
CA VAL A 14 -6.56 0.64 0.21
C VAL A 14 -7.52 -0.02 -0.79
N GLY A 15 -7.00 -0.79 -1.76
CA GLY A 15 -7.86 -1.53 -2.67
C GLY A 15 -8.70 -0.63 -3.59
N SER A 16 -9.83 -1.14 -4.08
CA SER A 16 -10.50 -0.56 -5.26
C SER A 16 -10.97 0.89 -5.05
N ARG A 17 -11.44 1.24 -3.84
CA ARG A 17 -11.91 2.61 -3.53
C ARG A 17 -10.80 3.64 -3.56
N MET A 18 -9.60 3.29 -3.07
CA MET A 18 -8.41 4.15 -3.13
C MET A 18 -8.12 4.66 -4.56
N TRP A 19 -8.58 3.91 -5.56
CA TRP A 19 -8.38 4.19 -6.97
C TRP A 19 -9.62 4.74 -7.68
N GLY A 20 -10.67 5.14 -6.96
CA GLY A 20 -11.92 5.61 -7.57
C GLY A 20 -12.73 4.52 -8.27
N MET A 21 -12.48 3.24 -7.97
CA MET A 21 -13.20 2.08 -8.55
C MET A 21 -14.31 1.59 -7.61
N GLU A 22 -15.10 2.51 -7.05
CA GLU A 22 -16.12 2.20 -6.04
C GLU A 22 -17.17 1.19 -6.53
N GLU A 23 -17.55 1.28 -7.80
CA GLU A 23 -18.50 0.34 -8.45
C GLU A 23 -17.98 -1.10 -8.54
N PHE A 24 -16.66 -1.31 -8.45
CA PHE A 24 -16.03 -2.62 -8.44
C PHE A 24 -15.69 -3.10 -7.02
N ALA A 25 -15.92 -2.26 -6.00
CA ALA A 25 -15.56 -2.54 -4.62
C ALA A 25 -16.68 -3.32 -3.92
N SER A 26 -16.37 -4.57 -3.56
CA SER A 26 -17.27 -5.48 -2.83
C SER A 26 -17.27 -5.23 -1.31
N ASP A 27 -16.17 -4.69 -0.82
CA ASP A 27 -15.74 -4.62 0.58
C ASP A 27 -14.80 -3.44 0.75
N TYR A 28 -14.65 -2.95 1.97
CA TYR A 28 -13.74 -1.88 2.36
C TYR A 28 -12.44 -2.48 2.87
N ASP A 29 -11.33 -2.15 2.22
CA ASP A 29 -10.02 -2.73 2.51
C ASP A 29 -9.29 -1.85 3.54
N TRP A 30 -9.55 -2.08 4.84
CA TRP A 30 -8.95 -1.26 5.92
C TRP A 30 -7.61 -1.84 6.37
N VAL A 31 -6.58 -1.01 6.34
CA VAL A 31 -5.26 -1.36 6.88
C VAL A 31 -5.03 -0.58 8.16
N HIS A 32 -4.96 -1.30 9.28
CA HIS A 32 -4.71 -0.75 10.60
C HIS A 32 -3.22 -0.84 10.92
N ILE A 33 -2.59 0.31 11.13
CA ILE A 33 -1.20 0.37 11.55
C ILE A 33 -1.14 0.58 13.04
N TYR A 34 -0.48 -0.34 13.74
CA TYR A 34 -0.36 -0.32 15.19
C TYR A 34 1.07 -0.27 15.67
N GLN A 35 1.27 0.25 16.88
CA GLN A 35 2.54 0.23 17.57
C GLN A 35 2.39 -0.57 18.86
N VAL A 36 3.23 -1.59 19.04
CA VAL A 36 3.35 -2.22 20.35
C VAL A 36 4.19 -1.35 21.30
N PRO A 37 3.97 -1.44 22.61
CA PRO A 37 4.79 -0.71 23.58
C PRO A 37 6.28 -1.02 23.38
N THR A 38 7.08 0.02 23.31
CA THR A 38 8.53 -0.08 23.11
C THR A 38 9.18 -0.83 24.26
N ARG A 39 8.66 -0.65 25.48
CA ARG A 39 9.06 -1.45 26.66
C ARG A 39 8.96 -2.96 26.39
N SER A 40 7.89 -3.43 25.76
CA SER A 40 7.72 -4.86 25.44
C SER A 40 8.79 -5.37 24.49
N ILE A 41 9.21 -4.56 23.52
CA ILE A 41 10.33 -4.89 22.62
C ILE A 41 11.64 -4.99 23.41
N LEU A 42 11.92 -4.00 24.27
CA LEU A 42 13.15 -3.95 25.08
C LEU A 42 13.22 -5.05 26.14
N GLU A 43 12.08 -5.51 26.64
CA GLU A 43 11.97 -6.71 27.50
C GLU A 43 12.26 -8.02 26.76
N GLY A 44 12.45 -7.98 25.43
CA GLY A 44 12.71 -9.16 24.60
C GLY A 44 11.47 -9.97 24.27
N ARG A 45 10.26 -9.39 24.42
CA ARG A 45 9.02 -10.08 24.05
C ARG A 45 8.95 -10.26 22.53
N LYS A 46 8.44 -11.42 22.09
CA LYS A 46 8.20 -11.68 20.67
C LYS A 46 6.98 -10.89 20.21
N ILE A 47 7.21 -9.93 19.33
CA ILE A 47 6.15 -9.08 18.78
C ILE A 47 5.68 -9.65 17.43
N PRO A 48 4.38 -9.95 17.26
CA PRO A 48 3.82 -10.24 15.95
C PRO A 48 3.92 -9.03 15.03
N VAL A 49 4.52 -9.22 13.85
CA VAL A 49 4.63 -8.18 12.80
C VAL A 49 3.27 -7.89 12.14
N THR A 50 2.35 -8.84 12.22
CA THR A 50 0.96 -8.75 11.75
C THR A 50 0.02 -9.45 12.72
N ARG A 51 -1.28 -9.20 12.58
CA ARG A 51 -2.34 -9.94 13.29
C ARG A 51 -3.29 -10.60 12.29
N PRO A 52 -4.09 -11.59 12.73
CA PRO A 52 -5.10 -12.18 11.86
C PRO A 52 -6.01 -11.10 11.25
N GLN A 53 -6.29 -11.25 9.96
CA GLN A 53 -7.29 -10.43 9.28
C GLN A 53 -8.68 -10.66 9.92
N LYS A 54 -9.53 -9.64 9.87
CA LYS A 54 -10.89 -9.70 10.37
C LYS A 54 -11.84 -9.15 9.32
N GLN A 55 -12.89 -9.91 9.04
CA GLN A 55 -14.00 -9.43 8.24
C GLN A 55 -15.19 -9.14 9.16
N TYR A 56 -15.80 -7.96 9.04
CA TYR A 56 -16.97 -7.58 9.83
C TYR A 56 -17.83 -6.55 9.10
N THR A 57 -19.09 -6.43 9.50
CA THR A 57 -19.96 -5.35 9.03
C THR A 57 -19.96 -4.23 10.06
N ASP A 58 -19.75 -2.99 9.62
CA ASP A 58 -19.80 -1.84 10.52
C ASP A 58 -21.24 -1.34 10.79
N ASP A 59 -21.38 -0.31 11.62
CA ASP A 59 -22.66 0.27 12.00
C ASP A 59 -23.44 0.90 10.82
N HIS A 60 -22.79 1.08 9.68
CA HIS A 60 -23.38 1.60 8.44
C HIS A 60 -23.72 0.48 7.44
N GLY A 61 -23.60 -0.79 7.84
CA GLY A 61 -23.87 -1.93 6.96
C GLY A 61 -22.76 -2.20 5.94
N ARG A 62 -21.57 -1.61 6.11
CA ARG A 62 -20.43 -1.77 5.20
C ARG A 62 -19.62 -2.99 5.57
N LEU A 63 -19.35 -3.88 4.62
CA LEU A 63 -18.46 -5.02 4.80
C LEU A 63 -17.00 -4.53 4.79
N ILE A 64 -16.31 -4.69 5.91
CA ILE A 64 -14.91 -4.31 6.11
C ILE A 64 -14.04 -5.57 6.10
N ASP A 65 -12.98 -5.58 5.28
CA ASP A 65 -11.84 -6.49 5.41
C ASP A 65 -10.68 -5.74 6.08
N ALA A 66 -10.45 -6.02 7.36
CA ALA A 66 -9.46 -5.36 8.19
C ALA A 66 -8.17 -6.17 8.30
N SER A 67 -7.08 -5.58 7.84
CA SER A 67 -5.71 -6.06 8.05
C SER A 67 -5.00 -5.24 9.12
N PHE A 68 -4.01 -5.84 9.79
CA PHE A 68 -3.31 -5.24 10.93
C PHE A 68 -1.80 -5.45 10.77
N MET A 69 -1.04 -4.35 10.84
CA MET A 69 0.41 -4.38 10.67
C MET A 69 1.12 -3.51 11.71
N GLU A 70 2.20 -4.04 12.27
CA GLU A 70 3.04 -3.33 13.22
C GLU A 70 3.89 -2.26 12.50
N ILE A 71 4.02 -1.06 13.08
CA ILE A 71 4.70 0.10 12.48
C ILE A 71 6.15 -0.19 12.06
N GLY A 72 6.89 -0.97 12.84
CA GLY A 72 8.24 -1.40 12.51
C GLY A 72 8.28 -2.34 11.30
N HIS A 73 7.27 -3.21 11.15
CA HIS A 73 7.14 -4.04 9.95
C HIS A 73 6.79 -3.19 8.72
N LEU A 74 5.87 -2.24 8.86
CA LEU A 74 5.54 -1.29 7.79
C LEU A 74 6.78 -0.54 7.33
N VAL A 75 7.58 0.00 8.25
CA VAL A 75 8.84 0.69 7.95
C VAL A 75 9.81 -0.21 7.20
N GLN A 76 9.96 -1.48 7.61
CA GLN A 76 10.81 -2.43 6.90
C GLN A 76 10.33 -2.70 5.46
N LEU A 77 9.01 -2.76 5.24
CA LEU A 77 8.42 -2.90 3.91
C LEU A 77 8.62 -1.63 3.05
N LEU A 78 8.55 -0.44 3.64
CA LEU A 78 8.85 0.81 2.93
C LEU A 78 10.32 0.87 2.49
N ILE A 79 11.25 0.49 3.36
CA ILE A 79 12.69 0.39 3.05
C ILE A 79 12.95 -0.63 1.92
N SER A 80 12.17 -1.70 1.84
CA SER A 80 12.30 -2.70 0.78
C SER A 80 11.66 -2.27 -0.55
N GLY A 81 10.97 -1.12 -0.59
CA GLY A 81 10.26 -0.63 -1.77
C GLY A 81 8.92 -1.33 -2.00
N ASN A 82 8.33 -1.95 -0.97
CA ASN A 82 7.06 -2.66 -1.12
C ASN A 82 5.93 -1.71 -1.51
N ILE A 83 5.27 -2.00 -2.63
CA ILE A 83 4.24 -1.13 -3.21
C ILE A 83 2.98 -1.03 -2.34
N ASN A 84 2.58 -2.12 -1.69
CA ASN A 84 1.42 -2.11 -0.78
C ASN A 84 1.71 -1.21 0.43
N ALA A 85 2.91 -1.28 0.99
CA ALA A 85 3.30 -0.41 2.10
C ALA A 85 3.30 1.07 1.70
N ILE A 86 3.78 1.38 0.48
CA ILE A 86 3.68 2.74 -0.06
C ILE A 86 2.21 3.16 -0.14
N TRP A 87 1.34 2.34 -0.72
CA TRP A 87 -0.09 2.65 -0.84
C TRP A 87 -0.78 2.83 0.51
N VAL A 88 -0.47 2.02 1.51
CA VAL A 88 -1.00 2.18 2.87
C VAL A 88 -0.70 3.58 3.41
N VAL A 89 0.56 4.02 3.35
CA VAL A 89 0.94 5.32 3.90
C VAL A 89 0.41 6.49 3.06
N THR A 90 0.36 6.31 1.74
CA THR A 90 0.13 7.39 0.78
C THR A 90 -1.28 7.43 0.19
N SER A 91 -2.15 6.50 0.59
CA SER A 91 -3.56 6.46 0.20
C SER A 91 -4.23 7.82 0.40
N PRO A 92 -5.02 8.30 -0.58
CA PRO A 92 -5.86 9.47 -0.41
C PRO A 92 -7.05 9.23 0.55
N LEU A 93 -7.39 7.98 0.86
CA LEU A 93 -8.52 7.62 1.70
C LEU A 93 -8.05 7.25 3.11
N VAL A 94 -8.07 8.24 3.99
CA VAL A 94 -7.72 8.09 5.41
C VAL A 94 -8.99 7.88 6.21
N ILE A 95 -9.07 6.77 6.93
CA ILE A 95 -10.22 6.44 7.79
C ILE A 95 -10.05 7.08 9.16
N ALA A 96 -8.84 6.99 9.73
CA ALA A 96 -8.51 7.60 11.00
C ALA A 96 -7.02 7.91 11.09
N ASP A 97 -6.67 9.10 11.57
CA ASP A 97 -5.32 9.45 12.04
C ASP A 97 -5.40 9.67 13.55
N LEU A 98 -4.92 8.69 14.34
CA LEU A 98 -4.94 8.72 15.80
C LEU A 98 -3.64 9.29 16.38
N SER A 99 -2.63 9.49 15.52
CA SER A 99 -1.33 10.09 15.81
C SER A 99 -0.80 10.79 14.55
N ASP A 100 0.32 11.52 14.68
CA ASP A 100 1.01 12.14 13.54
C ASP A 100 1.87 11.17 12.71
N ALA A 101 1.89 9.88 13.07
CA ALA A 101 2.79 8.88 12.50
C ALA A 101 2.59 8.70 10.98
N ARG A 102 1.34 8.69 10.49
CA ARG A 102 1.05 8.54 9.06
C ARG A 102 1.62 9.70 8.25
N GLU A 103 1.37 10.93 8.69
CA GLU A 103 1.82 12.12 7.98
C GLU A 103 3.34 12.24 7.98
N ARG A 104 3.99 11.89 9.09
CA ARG A 104 5.46 11.83 9.17
C ARG A 104 6.03 10.76 8.23
N LEU A 105 5.44 9.56 8.20
CA LEU A 105 5.84 8.50 7.26
C LEU A 105 5.62 8.94 5.82
N ARG A 106 4.48 9.55 5.51
CA ARG A 106 4.14 10.04 4.17
C ARG A 106 5.20 11.01 3.67
N LYS A 107 5.63 11.96 4.50
CA LYS A 107 6.71 12.90 4.15
C LYS A 107 8.00 12.18 3.81
N VAL A 108 8.41 11.21 4.64
CA VAL A 108 9.61 10.40 4.37
C VAL A 108 9.46 9.66 3.05
N VAL A 109 8.37 8.91 2.85
CA VAL A 109 8.09 8.15 1.61
C VAL A 109 8.18 9.03 0.37
N VAL A 110 7.49 10.17 0.36
CA VAL A 110 7.48 11.09 -0.79
C VAL A 110 8.86 11.68 -1.06
N SER A 111 9.62 12.03 -0.01
CA SER A 111 10.97 12.59 -0.15
C SER A 111 12.02 11.58 -0.63
N THR A 112 11.70 10.28 -0.58
CA THR A 112 12.68 9.20 -0.74
C THR A 112 12.25 8.08 -1.69
N LEU A 113 11.37 8.43 -2.63
CA LEU A 113 10.97 7.52 -3.70
C LEU A 113 12.19 7.02 -4.47
N SER A 114 12.16 5.73 -4.82
CA SER A 114 13.31 5.06 -5.43
C SER A 114 12.87 4.03 -6.46
N ARG A 115 13.83 3.61 -7.29
CA ARG A 115 13.67 2.53 -8.27
C ARG A 115 13.45 1.17 -7.62
N LYS A 116 13.74 1.02 -6.33
CA LYS A 116 13.58 -0.24 -5.58
C LYS A 116 12.15 -0.79 -5.62
N SER A 117 11.15 0.07 -5.78
CA SER A 117 9.75 -0.34 -5.86
C SER A 117 9.38 -1.06 -7.15
N TYR A 118 10.19 -0.98 -8.20
CA TYR A 118 9.91 -1.57 -9.51
C TYR A 118 9.55 -3.06 -9.42
N HIS A 119 10.35 -3.88 -8.74
CA HIS A 119 10.09 -5.31 -8.64
C HIS A 119 8.80 -5.61 -7.87
N SER A 120 8.49 -4.81 -6.84
CA SER A 120 7.24 -4.97 -6.09
C SER A 120 6.01 -4.58 -6.92
N ILE A 121 6.10 -3.50 -7.71
CA ILE A 121 5.05 -3.07 -8.64
C ILE A 121 4.82 -4.15 -9.69
N ARG A 122 5.91 -4.61 -10.31
CA ARG A 122 5.87 -5.61 -11.37
C ARG A 122 5.26 -6.92 -10.87
N GLY A 123 5.72 -7.44 -9.73
CA GLY A 123 5.20 -8.66 -9.14
C GLY A 123 3.74 -8.57 -8.71
N MET A 124 3.28 -7.39 -8.24
CA MET A 124 1.87 -7.16 -7.95
C MET A 124 1.00 -7.21 -9.22
N ALA A 125 1.45 -6.57 -10.30
CA ALA A 125 0.71 -6.64 -11.56
C ALA A 125 0.66 -8.07 -12.13
N GLU A 126 1.75 -8.84 -12.01
CA GLU A 126 1.78 -10.25 -12.43
C GLU A 126 0.81 -11.12 -11.63
N SER A 127 0.72 -10.93 -10.32
CA SER A 127 -0.21 -11.69 -9.49
C SER A 127 -1.67 -11.36 -9.83
N GLN A 128 -1.96 -10.10 -10.15
CA GLN A 128 -3.29 -9.65 -10.59
C GLN A 128 -3.67 -10.24 -11.97
N VAL A 129 -2.72 -10.32 -12.91
CA VAL A 129 -2.94 -11.00 -14.20
C VAL A 129 -3.15 -12.50 -13.99
N SER A 130 -2.35 -13.15 -13.14
CA SER A 130 -2.51 -14.57 -12.81
C SER A 130 -3.90 -14.85 -12.21
N ASP A 131 -4.37 -13.98 -11.32
CA ASP A 131 -5.73 -14.06 -10.78
C ASP A 131 -6.80 -13.86 -11.88
N ALA A 132 -6.58 -12.95 -12.83
CA ALA A 132 -7.46 -12.75 -13.98
C ALA A 132 -7.58 -14.04 -14.82
N VAL A 133 -6.45 -14.70 -15.09
CA VAL A 133 -6.41 -15.96 -15.85
C VAL A 133 -7.16 -17.07 -15.10
N ARG A 134 -6.95 -17.17 -13.78
CA ARG A 134 -7.63 -18.16 -12.93
C ARG A 134 -9.15 -17.95 -12.86
N ARG A 135 -9.60 -16.70 -12.92
CA ARG A 135 -11.03 -16.31 -12.88
C ARG A 135 -11.71 -16.29 -14.25
N ARG A 136 -11.04 -16.72 -15.33
CA ARG A 136 -11.67 -16.79 -16.67
C ARG A 136 -12.95 -17.64 -16.59
N GLY A 137 -14.06 -17.08 -17.08
CA GLY A 137 -15.37 -17.73 -17.05
C GLY A 137 -16.15 -17.60 -15.73
N GLN A 138 -15.62 -16.85 -14.75
CA GLN A 138 -16.34 -16.46 -13.53
C GLN A 138 -16.89 -15.03 -13.66
N ASP A 139 -17.66 -14.59 -12.67
CA ASP A 139 -18.16 -13.22 -12.61
C ASP A 139 -17.01 -12.19 -12.53
N ASN A 140 -17.12 -11.14 -13.33
CA ASN A 140 -16.20 -10.00 -13.40
C ASN A 140 -14.71 -10.39 -13.64
N PRO A 141 -14.39 -11.11 -14.74
CA PRO A 141 -13.03 -11.55 -15.04
C PRO A 141 -12.10 -10.38 -15.44
N GLU A 142 -12.66 -9.20 -15.72
CA GLU A 142 -11.93 -8.00 -16.13
C GLU A 142 -11.33 -7.22 -14.95
N LYS A 143 -11.94 -7.29 -13.76
CA LYS A 143 -11.47 -6.54 -12.57
C LYS A 143 -9.99 -6.80 -12.24
N PRO A 144 -9.46 -8.04 -12.27
CA PRO A 144 -8.05 -8.26 -11.99
C PRO A 144 -7.13 -7.70 -13.09
N TYR A 145 -7.52 -7.73 -14.38
CA TYR A 145 -6.76 -7.06 -15.45
C TYR A 145 -6.73 -5.54 -15.27
N LEU A 146 -7.86 -4.93 -14.94
CA LEU A 146 -7.92 -3.49 -14.62
C LEU A 146 -7.02 -3.15 -13.43
N SER A 147 -7.01 -4.00 -12.40
CA SER A 147 -6.13 -3.85 -11.24
C SER A 147 -4.65 -3.93 -11.64
N ALA A 148 -4.29 -4.86 -12.54
CA ALA A 148 -2.93 -4.99 -13.07
C ALA A 148 -2.50 -3.74 -13.85
N ILE A 149 -3.30 -3.31 -14.83
CA ILE A 149 -3.00 -2.12 -15.64
C ILE A 149 -2.83 -0.88 -14.76
N ARG A 150 -3.69 -0.71 -13.76
CA ARG A 150 -3.58 0.39 -12.79
C ARG A 150 -2.28 0.36 -12.01
N THR A 151 -1.90 -0.81 -11.48
CA THR A 151 -0.62 -0.99 -10.79
C THR A 151 0.54 -0.59 -11.70
N LEU A 152 0.50 -0.98 -12.98
CA LEU A 152 1.51 -0.65 -13.98
C LEU A 152 1.56 0.85 -14.27
N LEU A 153 0.43 1.50 -14.50
CA LEU A 153 0.35 2.93 -14.78
C LEU A 153 0.80 3.78 -13.58
N PHE A 154 0.41 3.39 -12.36
CA PHE A 154 0.93 3.99 -11.12
C PHE A 154 2.46 3.88 -11.08
N GLY A 155 2.99 2.68 -11.38
CA GLY A 155 4.43 2.44 -11.41
C GLY A 155 5.17 3.25 -12.46
N GLN A 156 4.58 3.42 -13.65
CA GLN A 156 5.15 4.24 -14.72
C GLN A 156 5.30 5.70 -14.29
N ARG A 157 4.25 6.28 -13.66
CA ARG A 157 4.26 7.66 -13.14
C ARG A 157 5.26 7.82 -11.99
N LEU A 158 5.30 6.86 -11.06
CA LEU A 158 6.27 6.84 -9.98
C LEU A 158 7.70 6.81 -10.54
N LEU A 159 8.02 5.85 -11.41
CA LEU A 159 9.40 5.65 -11.88
C LEU A 159 9.86 6.74 -12.84
N SER A 160 8.97 7.30 -13.66
CA SER A 160 9.33 8.32 -14.65
C SER A 160 9.37 9.73 -14.06
N GLU A 161 8.45 10.05 -13.15
CA GLU A 161 8.20 11.42 -12.69
C GLU A 161 8.41 11.60 -11.18
N GLY A 162 8.51 10.52 -10.41
CA GLY A 162 8.54 10.60 -8.94
C GLY A 162 7.19 10.97 -8.34
N ILE A 163 6.09 10.66 -9.03
CA ILE A 163 4.73 11.06 -8.62
C ILE A 163 3.91 9.85 -8.19
N LEU A 164 3.23 9.98 -7.05
CA LEU A 164 2.25 9.00 -6.56
C LEU A 164 0.86 9.42 -7.06
N ASP A 165 0.45 8.88 -8.21
CA ASP A 165 -0.77 9.29 -8.90
C ASP A 165 -1.90 8.25 -8.73
N TYR A 166 -2.89 8.58 -7.91
CA TYR A 166 -4.08 7.76 -7.67
C TYR A 166 -5.25 8.06 -8.62
N THR A 167 -5.11 9.09 -9.47
CA THR A 167 -6.20 9.58 -10.34
C THR A 167 -6.26 8.86 -11.68
N VAL A 168 -5.28 7.99 -11.95
CA VAL A 168 -5.06 7.24 -13.20
C VAL A 168 -6.31 6.50 -13.72
N MET A 169 -7.28 6.21 -12.85
CA MET A 169 -8.52 5.49 -13.19
C MET A 169 -9.69 6.38 -13.66
N ASN A 170 -9.71 7.68 -13.37
CA ASN A 170 -10.84 8.54 -13.74
C ASN A 170 -10.85 8.77 -15.27
N GLY A 171 -11.72 8.04 -15.98
CA GLY A 171 -11.97 8.14 -17.44
C GLY A 171 -11.00 7.35 -18.33
N LEU A 172 -9.70 7.32 -17.99
CA LEU A 172 -8.64 6.83 -18.88
C LEU A 172 -8.66 5.33 -19.24
N LEU A 173 -9.30 4.48 -18.44
CA LEU A 173 -9.29 3.02 -18.69
C LEU A 173 -10.57 2.49 -19.34
N ARG A 174 -11.71 3.13 -19.10
CA ARG A 174 -12.99 2.73 -19.72
C ARG A 174 -13.12 3.23 -21.15
N ASP A 175 -12.54 4.39 -21.46
CA ASP A 175 -12.70 5.04 -22.76
C ASP A 175 -11.64 4.63 -23.79
N ARG A 176 -10.73 3.70 -23.43
CA ARG A 176 -9.70 3.20 -24.33
C ARG A 176 -10.18 1.93 -25.04
N GLU A 177 -10.12 1.93 -26.37
CA GLU A 177 -10.47 0.78 -27.22
C GLU A 177 -9.69 -0.50 -26.83
N GLY A 178 -10.36 -1.65 -26.98
CA GLY A 178 -9.81 -2.99 -26.73
C GLY A 178 -10.02 -3.50 -25.30
N SER A 179 -10.05 -4.83 -25.13
CA SER A 179 -10.25 -5.43 -23.82
C SER A 179 -9.03 -5.19 -22.91
N PRO A 180 -9.20 -5.06 -21.57
CA PRO A 180 -8.07 -4.98 -20.65
C PRO A 180 -7.09 -6.16 -20.79
N GLY A 181 -7.59 -7.34 -21.17
CA GLY A 181 -6.80 -8.54 -21.40
C GLY A 181 -5.83 -8.43 -22.57
N ASP A 182 -6.12 -7.59 -23.58
CA ASP A 182 -5.26 -7.42 -24.76
C ASP A 182 -4.18 -6.35 -24.56
N ARG A 183 -4.27 -5.58 -23.46
CA ARG A 183 -3.52 -4.33 -23.29
C ARG A 183 -2.45 -4.38 -22.20
N TYR A 184 -2.58 -5.30 -21.24
CA TYR A 184 -1.70 -5.31 -20.07
C TYR A 184 -0.22 -5.56 -20.42
N GLU A 185 0.07 -6.35 -21.45
CA GLU A 185 1.45 -6.68 -21.87
C GLU A 185 2.22 -5.43 -22.32
N ALA A 186 1.57 -4.54 -23.08
CA ALA A 186 2.17 -3.28 -23.49
C ALA A 186 2.49 -2.37 -22.29
N GLU A 187 1.69 -2.43 -21.22
CA GLU A 187 1.92 -1.66 -20.00
C GLU A 187 3.08 -2.19 -19.16
N PHE A 188 3.38 -3.50 -19.23
CA PHE A 188 4.62 -4.06 -18.66
C PHE A 188 5.86 -3.53 -19.38
N VAL A 189 5.83 -3.49 -20.72
CA VAL A 189 6.95 -2.95 -21.51
C VAL A 189 7.23 -1.49 -21.16
N LYS A 190 6.17 -0.68 -20.99
CA LYS A 190 6.28 0.72 -20.56
C LYS A 190 6.80 0.84 -19.13
N LEU A 191 6.39 -0.02 -18.20
CA LEU A 191 6.94 -0.05 -16.85
C LEU A 191 8.45 -0.34 -16.88
N ASP A 192 8.89 -1.34 -17.66
CA ASP A 192 10.30 -1.70 -17.79
C ASP A 192 11.12 -0.55 -18.39
N GLU A 193 10.56 0.18 -19.34
CA GLU A 193 11.17 1.37 -19.92
C GLU A 193 11.27 2.52 -18.90
N ALA A 194 10.19 2.78 -18.15
CA ALA A 194 10.18 3.76 -17.06
C ALA A 194 11.25 3.44 -16.01
N TYR A 195 11.40 2.17 -15.62
CA TYR A 195 12.47 1.72 -14.72
C TYR A 195 13.87 1.98 -15.29
N ARG A 196 14.09 1.64 -16.56
CA ARG A 196 15.39 1.83 -17.24
C ARG A 196 15.78 3.30 -17.37
N LYS A 197 14.81 4.19 -17.61
CA LYS A 197 15.02 5.63 -17.80
C LYS A 197 14.89 6.44 -16.51
N SER A 198 14.48 5.82 -15.40
CA SER A 198 14.22 6.49 -14.13
C SER A 198 15.43 7.25 -13.62
N ARG A 199 15.20 8.49 -13.18
CA ARG A 199 16.19 9.33 -12.49
C ARG A 199 16.10 9.21 -10.97
N LEU A 200 15.18 8.40 -10.44
CA LEU A 200 15.07 8.14 -9.01
C LEU A 200 16.31 7.39 -8.51
N PRO A 201 16.68 7.56 -7.23
CA PRO A 201 17.75 6.79 -6.62
C PRO A 201 17.45 5.29 -6.68
N GLN A 202 18.50 4.46 -6.60
CA GLN A 202 18.34 3.00 -6.66
C GLN A 202 17.61 2.44 -5.44
N VAL A 203 17.85 3.03 -4.27
CA VAL A 203 17.27 2.64 -2.98
C VAL A 203 16.71 3.87 -2.28
N PRO A 204 15.70 3.72 -1.41
CA PRO A 204 15.28 4.82 -0.57
C PRO A 204 16.38 5.16 0.46
N ASP A 205 16.33 6.37 0.99
CA ASP A 205 17.08 6.79 2.17
C ASP A 205 16.54 6.04 3.39
N GLU A 206 17.21 4.94 3.69
CA GLU A 206 16.90 4.08 4.82
C GLU A 206 17.10 4.80 6.17
N GLY A 207 17.99 5.79 6.24
CA GLY A 207 18.27 6.55 7.46
C GLY A 207 17.03 7.30 7.92
N LEU A 208 16.35 8.02 7.02
CA LEU A 208 15.14 8.77 7.35
C LEU A 208 14.01 7.88 7.89
N PHE A 209 13.87 6.67 7.38
CA PHE A 209 12.90 5.70 7.88
C PHE A 209 13.26 5.18 9.27
N ARG A 210 14.54 4.86 9.49
CA ARG A 210 15.03 4.35 10.78
C ARG A 210 14.96 5.42 11.87
N ASP A 211 15.33 6.65 11.55
CA ASP A 211 15.28 7.79 12.46
C ASP A 211 13.83 8.10 12.86
N LEU A 212 12.89 8.05 11.91
CA LEU A 212 11.47 8.22 12.20
C LEU A 212 10.95 7.11 13.11
N LEU A 213 11.25 5.83 12.81
CA LEU A 213 10.84 4.72 13.67
C LEU A 213 11.44 4.86 15.08
N PHE A 214 12.72 5.22 15.17
CA PHE A 214 13.38 5.47 16.45
C PHE A 214 12.64 6.55 17.25
N SER A 215 12.32 7.68 16.62
CA SER A 215 11.57 8.77 17.26
C SER A 215 10.17 8.34 17.73
N LEU A 216 9.45 7.52 16.97
CA LEU A 216 8.14 6.99 17.38
C LEU A 216 8.25 6.08 18.62
N ARG A 217 9.32 5.29 18.69
CA ARG A 217 9.59 4.38 19.82
C ARG A 217 10.04 5.11 21.08
N THR A 218 10.92 6.10 20.95
CA THR A 218 11.36 6.88 22.12
C THR A 218 10.22 7.71 22.68
N GLY A 219 9.41 8.34 21.82
CA GLY A 219 8.24 9.09 22.27
C GLY A 219 7.18 8.23 22.97
N ASP A 220 7.12 6.94 22.66
CA ASP A 220 6.27 5.97 23.36
C ASP A 220 6.81 5.60 24.74
N LEU A 221 8.13 5.45 24.90
CA LEU A 221 8.75 5.26 26.22
C LEU A 221 8.54 6.45 27.15
N GLU A 222 8.57 7.67 26.62
CA GLU A 222 8.35 8.90 27.41
C GLU A 222 6.90 9.05 27.90
N ARG A 223 5.94 8.40 27.21
CA ARG A 223 4.52 8.39 27.58
C ARG A 223 4.11 7.26 28.53
N ALA A 224 4.98 6.27 28.73
CA ALA A 224 4.72 5.04 29.50
C ALA A 224 5.22 5.13 30.95
#